data_AF-A0A3D1D3Q4-F1
#
_entry.id   AF-A0A3D1D3Q4-F1
#
_cell.length_a   1.000
_cell.length_b   1.000
_cell.length_c   1.000
_cell.angle_alpha   90.00
_cell.angle_beta   90.00
_cell.angle_gamma   90.00
#
_symmetry.space_group_name_H-M   'P 1'
#
loop_
_entity.id
_entity.type
_entity.pdbx_description
1 polymer ?
#
loop_
_entity_poly.entity_id
_entity_poly.type
_entity_poly.pdbx_seq_one_letter_code
_entity_poly.pdbx_strand_id
1 'polypeptide(L)'
;MMDSQENSTPKGIEEEQKAEAAAPVTNGDNKNDVKEEPKADTQVQEAVAVEPKAEETATDDLAKKVYASKKEVLDRIEEIAKSDNTPEKDEVDHLKASFYRFHIAERDKRQKEYLEAGGDPEKYQILPDEDEETYKANMQIIKEKRAKAFEKAQQEREENLKHREEIIEKIKNMATSPDEANKSYNEFKALQQEWKGIGAVPPEKSSETWRNYQLYVEQFYDLLNLNRE
;
A
#
# COMPACT_ATOMS: atom_id res chain seq x y z
N MET A 1 41.41 22.23 38.57
CA MET A 1 42.70 22.16 37.85
C MET A 1 42.36 21.71 36.43
N MET A 2 41.87 22.56 35.51
CA MET A 2 42.15 23.98 35.31
C MET A 2 43.67 24.23 35.26
N ASP A 3 44.21 24.34 34.04
CA ASP A 3 44.95 25.54 33.59
C ASP A 3 45.33 25.39 32.10
N SER A 4 44.89 26.34 31.28
CA SER A 4 45.43 26.69 29.95
C SER A 4 44.64 27.89 29.43
N GLN A 5 45.26 29.07 29.43
CA GLN A 5 44.63 30.30 28.95
C GLN A 5 44.82 30.48 27.43
N GLU A 6 43.82 31.15 26.83
CA GLU A 6 43.91 32.18 25.80
C GLU A 6 45.19 32.31 24.95
N ASN A 7 45.02 32.35 23.63
CA ASN A 7 45.71 33.36 22.83
C ASN A 7 44.92 33.83 21.59
N SER A 8 44.58 35.13 21.60
CA SER A 8 44.39 36.10 20.52
C SER A 8 44.02 35.67 19.08
N THR A 9 42.90 36.22 18.60
CA THR A 9 42.59 36.52 17.18
C THR A 9 43.58 37.53 16.57
N PRO A 10 43.71 37.65 15.23
CA PRO A 10 42.98 38.74 14.54
C PRO A 10 42.56 38.52 13.07
N LYS A 11 41.25 38.68 12.81
CA LYS A 11 40.60 39.56 11.80
C LYS A 11 41.24 39.85 10.40
N GLY A 12 40.52 39.45 9.34
CA GLY A 12 40.41 40.18 8.05
C GLY A 12 41.25 39.67 6.85
N ILE A 13 40.97 39.98 5.58
CA ILE A 13 39.85 40.69 4.89
C ILE A 13 39.80 40.19 3.40
N GLU A 14 38.61 40.09 2.76
CA GLU A 14 38.34 40.02 1.28
C GLU A 14 38.96 38.85 0.45
N GLU A 15 38.46 38.47 -0.75
CA GLU A 15 37.05 38.37 -1.22
C GLU A 15 36.78 36.88 -1.60
N GLU A 16 36.35 36.36 -2.77
CA GLU A 16 35.82 36.85 -4.06
C GLU A 16 34.75 35.84 -4.56
N GLN A 17 34.36 35.83 -5.85
CA GLN A 17 33.08 35.26 -6.31
C GLN A 17 33.17 33.93 -7.10
N LYS A 18 32.07 33.16 -7.03
CA LYS A 18 31.35 32.59 -8.19
C LYS A 18 32.09 31.67 -9.19
N ALA A 19 31.69 30.39 -9.23
CA ALA A 19 30.96 29.81 -10.37
C ALA A 19 30.58 28.32 -10.16
N GLU A 20 29.28 28.02 -10.05
CA GLU A 20 28.76 26.66 -10.28
C GLU A 20 27.98 26.68 -11.60
N ALA A 21 28.29 25.76 -12.52
CA ALA A 21 27.75 25.76 -13.88
C ALA A 21 27.03 24.44 -14.18
N ALA A 22 25.73 24.52 -14.45
CA ALA A 22 24.88 23.36 -14.76
C ALA A 22 25.20 22.76 -16.14
N ALA A 23 25.13 21.44 -16.24
CA ALA A 23 25.26 20.71 -17.50
C ALA A 23 23.91 20.64 -18.25
N PRO A 24 23.81 21.09 -19.51
CA PRO A 24 22.63 20.88 -20.34
C PRO A 24 22.68 19.51 -21.04
N VAL A 25 21.53 18.86 -21.24
CA VAL A 25 21.42 17.60 -21.98
C VAL A 25 20.43 17.72 -23.12
N THR A 26 20.96 17.89 -24.34
CA THR A 26 20.30 17.71 -25.65
C THR A 26 21.38 17.17 -26.61
N ASN A 27 21.10 16.51 -27.73
CA ASN A 27 19.83 16.13 -28.37
C ASN A 27 20.03 14.76 -29.06
N GLY A 28 18.98 14.08 -29.54
CA GLY A 28 19.15 12.79 -30.19
C GLY A 28 17.91 12.22 -30.89
N ASP A 29 17.62 12.72 -32.09
CA ASP A 29 16.64 12.13 -33.00
C ASP A 29 16.97 10.67 -33.36
N ASN A 30 15.94 9.82 -33.44
CA ASN A 30 15.88 8.84 -34.53
C ASN A 30 14.42 8.60 -34.95
N LYS A 31 14.23 8.25 -36.22
CA LYS A 31 12.94 8.13 -36.90
C LYS A 31 12.91 6.81 -37.66
N ASN A 32 11.78 6.10 -37.64
CA ASN A 32 11.47 5.11 -38.68
C ASN A 32 9.96 4.88 -38.84
N ASP A 33 9.54 4.76 -40.08
CA ASP A 33 8.15 4.56 -40.51
C ASP A 33 7.78 3.07 -40.60
N VAL A 34 6.54 2.71 -40.23
CA VAL A 34 5.78 1.60 -40.85
C VAL A 34 4.32 2.05 -41.00
N LYS A 35 3.64 1.62 -42.06
CA LYS A 35 2.31 2.13 -42.47
C LYS A 35 1.32 1.00 -42.78
N GLU A 36 0.08 1.24 -42.39
CA GLU A 36 -1.19 0.63 -42.83
C GLU A 36 -1.64 -0.77 -42.39
N GLU A 37 -2.98 -0.83 -42.33
CA GLU A 37 -3.91 -1.87 -41.90
C GLU A 37 -4.05 -3.00 -42.96
N PRO A 38 -4.63 -4.18 -42.63
CA PRO A 38 -6.09 -4.27 -42.66
C PRO A 38 -6.74 -5.16 -41.58
N LYS A 39 -8.07 -5.08 -41.51
CA LYS A 39 -8.98 -5.67 -40.51
C LYS A 39 -9.29 -7.15 -40.76
N ALA A 40 -9.65 -7.85 -39.69
CA ALA A 40 -10.50 -9.04 -39.73
C ALA A 40 -11.56 -8.95 -38.62
N ASP A 41 -12.75 -9.50 -38.87
CA ASP A 41 -13.93 -9.43 -37.99
C ASP A 41 -14.04 -10.67 -37.10
N THR A 42 -14.62 -10.52 -35.90
CA THR A 42 -15.53 -11.48 -35.25
C THR A 42 -15.99 -10.90 -33.91
N GLN A 43 -17.29 -10.63 -33.76
CA GLN A 43 -17.92 -10.44 -32.47
C GLN A 43 -18.28 -11.80 -31.85
N VAL A 44 -17.94 -12.01 -30.58
CA VAL A 44 -18.69 -12.93 -29.71
C VAL A 44 -19.04 -12.16 -28.45
N GLN A 45 -20.33 -11.93 -28.24
CA GLN A 45 -20.86 -11.39 -26.99
C GLN A 45 -21.30 -12.57 -26.13
N GLU A 46 -20.68 -12.75 -24.97
CA GLU A 46 -21.20 -13.65 -23.94
C GLU A 46 -21.38 -12.85 -22.64
N ALA A 47 -22.63 -12.70 -22.22
CA ALA A 47 -23.02 -11.76 -21.18
C ALA A 47 -22.90 -12.40 -19.79
N VAL A 48 -21.74 -12.24 -19.15
CA VAL A 48 -21.64 -12.40 -17.69
C VAL A 48 -22.16 -11.11 -17.04
N ALA A 49 -23.21 -11.22 -16.24
CA ALA A 49 -23.74 -10.09 -15.47
C ALA A 49 -22.76 -9.73 -14.35
N VAL A 50 -21.96 -8.68 -14.58
CA VAL A 50 -21.08 -8.10 -13.55
C VAL A 50 -21.94 -7.20 -12.65
N GLU A 51 -22.13 -7.60 -11.40
CA GLU A 51 -22.74 -6.74 -10.39
C GLU A 51 -21.88 -5.47 -10.20
N PRO A 52 -22.48 -4.28 -10.04
CA PRO A 52 -21.72 -3.03 -10.03
C PRO A 52 -20.84 -2.93 -8.78
N LYS A 53 -19.52 -2.92 -9.01
CA LYS A 53 -18.46 -2.75 -8.02
C LYS A 53 -18.52 -1.37 -7.35
N ALA A 54 -19.41 -1.22 -6.38
CA ALA A 54 -19.78 0.09 -5.80
C ALA A 54 -18.83 0.62 -4.71
N GLU A 55 -17.93 -0.21 -4.18
CA GLU A 55 -17.07 0.17 -3.04
C GLU A 55 -15.82 0.95 -3.44
N GLU A 56 -15.31 0.76 -4.67
CA GLU A 56 -14.01 1.28 -5.10
C GLU A 56 -14.05 2.77 -5.55
N THR A 57 -15.23 3.33 -5.79
CA THR A 57 -15.39 4.78 -6.11
C THR A 57 -15.58 5.64 -4.87
N ALA A 58 -16.19 5.11 -3.80
CA ALA A 58 -16.54 5.90 -2.61
C ALA A 58 -15.32 6.30 -1.76
N THR A 59 -14.23 5.53 -1.81
CA THR A 59 -12.98 5.79 -1.08
C THR A 59 -12.22 6.99 -1.66
N ASP A 60 -12.19 7.11 -2.98
CA ASP A 60 -11.55 8.23 -3.71
C ASP A 60 -12.26 9.57 -3.44
N ASP A 61 -13.61 9.56 -3.39
CA ASP A 61 -14.42 10.72 -2.99
C ASP A 61 -14.12 11.17 -1.54
N LEU A 62 -13.93 10.22 -0.61
CA LEU A 62 -13.60 10.53 0.79
C LEU A 62 -12.17 11.08 0.95
N ALA A 63 -11.20 10.53 0.23
CA ALA A 63 -9.83 11.04 0.19
C ALA A 63 -9.71 12.43 -0.48
N LYS A 64 -10.71 12.84 -1.26
CA LYS A 64 -10.81 14.17 -1.90
C LYS A 64 -11.75 15.14 -1.19
N LYS A 65 -12.48 14.69 -0.17
CA LYS A 65 -13.49 15.48 0.57
C LYS A 65 -12.87 16.74 1.20
N VAL A 66 -13.41 17.91 0.88
CA VAL A 66 -12.98 19.18 1.49
C VAL A 66 -13.67 19.34 2.85
N TYR A 67 -12.88 19.35 3.92
CA TYR A 67 -13.33 19.70 5.27
C TYR A 67 -13.30 21.22 5.45
N ALA A 68 -14.29 21.80 6.13
CA ALA A 68 -14.42 23.24 6.34
C ALA A 68 -13.83 23.69 7.69
N SER A 69 -13.66 22.79 8.65
CA SER A 69 -13.10 23.09 9.97
C SER A 69 -12.23 21.96 10.55
N LYS A 70 -11.37 22.32 11.52
CA LYS A 70 -10.62 21.39 12.38
C LYS A 70 -11.52 20.36 13.06
N LYS A 71 -12.69 20.79 13.53
CA LYS A 71 -13.64 19.90 14.22
C LYS A 71 -14.18 18.81 13.31
N GLU A 72 -14.60 19.11 12.08
CA GLU A 72 -15.09 18.07 11.15
C GLU A 72 -14.01 17.02 10.82
N VAL A 73 -12.74 17.43 10.81
CA VAL A 73 -11.61 16.51 10.66
C VAL A 73 -11.44 15.62 11.90
N LEU A 74 -11.57 16.19 13.11
CA LEU A 74 -11.55 15.43 14.37
C LEU A 74 -12.72 14.45 14.48
N ASP A 75 -13.95 14.92 14.24
CA ASP A 75 -15.17 14.13 14.30
C ASP A 75 -15.06 12.91 13.34
N ARG A 76 -14.52 13.11 12.13
CA ARG A 76 -14.26 12.04 11.15
C ARG A 76 -13.11 11.10 11.56
N ILE A 77 -12.03 11.63 12.12
CA ILE A 77 -10.94 10.82 12.67
C ILE A 77 -11.44 9.95 13.83
N GLU A 78 -12.31 10.47 14.69
CA GLU A 78 -12.92 9.73 15.79
C GLU A 78 -13.91 8.66 15.28
N GLU A 79 -14.71 8.98 14.25
CA GLU A 79 -15.58 8.02 13.56
C GLU A 79 -14.77 6.82 13.02
N ILE A 80 -13.68 7.08 12.29
CA ILE A 80 -12.79 6.06 11.74
C ILE A 80 -12.11 5.26 12.87
N ALA A 81 -11.62 5.94 13.92
CA ALA A 81 -11.02 5.29 15.08
C ALA A 81 -12.00 4.36 15.82
N LYS A 82 -13.31 4.67 15.84
CA LYS A 82 -14.37 3.82 16.40
C LYS A 82 -14.79 2.69 15.46
N SER A 83 -14.86 2.93 14.14
CA SER A 83 -15.36 1.96 13.14
C SER A 83 -14.59 0.63 13.13
N ASP A 84 -15.28 -0.49 12.87
CA ASP A 84 -14.66 -1.82 12.76
C ASP A 84 -13.93 -2.07 11.43
N ASN A 85 -14.12 -1.19 10.45
CA ASN A 85 -13.48 -1.25 9.14
C ASN A 85 -11.97 -1.01 9.24
N THR A 86 -11.20 -1.53 8.28
CA THR A 86 -9.78 -1.17 8.16
C THR A 86 -9.69 0.27 7.63
N PRO A 87 -9.04 1.20 8.35
CA PRO A 87 -8.97 2.59 7.90
C PRO A 87 -8.18 2.75 6.60
N GLU A 88 -8.76 3.43 5.62
CA GLU A 88 -8.12 3.64 4.32
C GLU A 88 -6.89 4.53 4.42
N LYS A 89 -5.86 4.23 3.62
CA LYS A 89 -4.57 4.94 3.71
C LYS A 89 -4.74 6.42 3.39
N ASP A 90 -5.33 6.70 2.23
CA ASP A 90 -5.26 8.02 1.63
C ASP A 90 -6.30 8.98 2.22
N GLU A 91 -7.43 8.46 2.74
CA GLU A 91 -8.32 9.23 3.62
C GLU A 91 -7.60 9.63 4.92
N VAL A 92 -6.88 8.72 5.58
CA VAL A 92 -6.14 9.01 6.83
C VAL A 92 -5.01 10.02 6.60
N ASP A 93 -4.25 9.90 5.51
CA ASP A 93 -3.19 10.84 5.16
C ASP A 93 -3.76 12.24 4.80
N HIS A 94 -4.91 12.31 4.12
CA HIS A 94 -5.61 13.57 3.81
C HIS A 94 -6.23 14.24 5.06
N LEU A 95 -6.85 13.46 5.95
CA LEU A 95 -7.36 13.95 7.24
C LEU A 95 -6.23 14.54 8.08
N LYS A 96 -5.08 13.87 8.15
CA LYS A 96 -3.86 14.38 8.80
C LYS A 96 -3.38 15.71 8.21
N ALA A 97 -3.32 15.81 6.88
CA ALA A 97 -2.94 17.06 6.20
C ALA A 97 -3.94 18.20 6.48
N SER A 98 -5.24 17.89 6.47
CA SER A 98 -6.32 18.82 6.78
C SER A 98 -6.29 19.30 8.23
N PHE A 99 -6.05 18.40 9.19
CA PHE A 99 -5.94 18.74 10.61
C PHE A 99 -4.82 19.76 10.85
N TYR A 100 -3.60 19.45 10.42
CA TYR A 100 -2.46 20.36 10.64
C TYR A 100 -2.60 21.69 9.90
N ARG A 101 -3.25 21.72 8.72
CA ARG A 101 -3.58 22.98 8.03
C ARG A 101 -4.45 23.88 8.89
N PHE A 102 -5.50 23.35 9.53
CA PHE A 102 -6.36 24.16 10.40
C PHE A 102 -5.70 24.51 11.74
N HIS A 103 -5.05 23.55 12.42
CA HIS A 103 -4.37 23.80 13.69
C HIS A 103 -3.26 24.85 13.58
N ILE A 104 -2.47 24.84 12.49
CA ILE A 104 -1.47 25.89 12.22
C ILE A 104 -2.15 27.25 11.97
N ALA A 105 -3.22 27.30 11.16
CA ALA A 105 -3.93 28.55 10.89
C ALA A 105 -4.59 29.15 12.16
N GLU A 106 -5.14 28.31 13.05
CA GLU A 106 -5.66 28.72 14.36
C GLU A 106 -4.58 29.23 15.30
N ARG A 107 -3.43 28.55 15.36
CA ARG A 107 -2.26 28.96 16.14
C ARG A 107 -1.73 30.31 15.67
N ASP A 108 -1.54 30.48 14.37
CA ASP A 108 -0.97 31.69 13.76
C ASP A 108 -1.94 32.87 13.88
N LYS A 109 -3.25 32.62 13.77
CA LYS A 109 -4.29 33.59 14.11
C LYS A 109 -4.20 34.01 15.58
N ARG A 110 -4.17 33.06 16.52
CA ARG A 110 -4.07 33.34 17.97
C ARG A 110 -2.80 34.13 18.32
N GLN A 111 -1.68 33.81 17.67
CA GLN A 111 -0.43 34.57 17.81
C GLN A 111 -0.57 36.00 17.28
N LYS A 112 -1.20 36.19 16.11
CA LYS A 112 -1.47 37.52 15.54
C LYS A 112 -2.40 38.34 16.43
N GLU A 113 -3.50 37.77 16.91
CA GLU A 113 -4.44 38.43 17.82
C GLU A 113 -3.78 38.84 19.15
N TYR A 114 -2.87 38.01 19.67
CA TYR A 114 -2.07 38.34 20.86
C TYR A 114 -1.14 39.55 20.61
N LEU A 115 -0.45 39.59 19.47
CA LEU A 115 0.42 40.72 19.10
C LEU A 115 -0.37 42.01 18.83
N GLU A 116 -1.52 41.92 18.15
CA GLU A 116 -2.39 43.07 17.87
C GLU A 116 -3.07 43.61 19.14
N ALA A 117 -3.27 42.78 20.17
CA ALA A 117 -3.71 43.21 21.50
C ALA A 117 -2.60 43.89 22.34
N GLY A 118 -1.39 44.08 21.77
CA GLY A 118 -0.23 44.64 22.50
C GLY A 118 0.47 43.62 23.40
N GLY A 119 0.27 42.32 23.16
CA GLY A 119 0.95 41.24 23.87
C GLY A 119 2.44 41.21 23.60
N ASP A 120 3.22 40.89 24.64
CA ASP A 120 4.68 40.85 24.61
C ASP A 120 5.17 39.56 23.93
N PRO A 121 5.90 39.63 22.80
CA PRO A 121 6.34 38.44 22.05
C PRO A 121 7.12 37.43 22.90
N GLU A 122 7.91 37.89 23.88
CA GLU A 122 8.72 37.02 24.76
C GLU A 122 7.87 36.27 25.79
N LYS A 123 6.60 36.66 25.96
CA LYS A 123 5.63 36.07 26.89
C LYS A 123 4.54 35.25 26.18
N TYR A 124 4.58 35.10 24.86
CA TYR A 124 3.63 34.24 24.14
C TYR A 124 3.90 32.76 24.44
N GLN A 125 3.02 32.14 25.21
CA GLN A 125 3.09 30.71 25.52
C GLN A 125 2.26 29.91 24.52
N ILE A 126 2.84 28.84 23.98
CA ILE A 126 2.08 27.81 23.25
C ILE A 126 1.31 27.00 24.30
N LEU A 127 0.02 27.27 24.43
CA LEU A 127 -0.87 26.45 25.27
C LEU A 127 -0.99 25.05 24.64
N PRO A 128 -1.05 23.97 25.47
CA PRO A 128 -1.49 22.66 25.00
C PRO A 128 -2.87 22.77 24.34
N ASP A 129 -3.05 22.06 23.23
CA ASP A 129 -4.29 22.02 22.46
C ASP A 129 -4.94 20.65 22.67
N GLU A 130 -6.07 20.59 23.38
CA GLU A 130 -6.81 19.35 23.69
C GLU A 130 -7.26 18.63 22.40
N ASP A 131 -7.49 19.39 21.33
CA ASP A 131 -7.75 18.88 19.98
C ASP A 131 -6.52 18.14 19.40
N GLU A 132 -5.29 18.55 19.71
CA GLU A 132 -4.08 17.90 19.22
C GLU A 132 -3.77 16.61 20.00
N GLU A 133 -4.14 16.55 21.29
CA GLU A 133 -4.03 15.32 22.10
C GLU A 133 -5.07 14.27 21.69
N THR A 134 -6.32 14.69 21.49
CA THR A 134 -7.40 13.80 20.99
C THR A 134 -7.13 13.34 19.56
N TYR A 135 -6.62 14.22 18.68
CA TYR A 135 -6.11 13.85 17.36
C TYR A 135 -5.01 12.77 17.45
N LYS A 136 -3.98 12.97 18.30
CA LYS A 136 -2.88 12.00 18.48
C LYS A 136 -3.38 10.64 18.97
N ALA A 137 -4.30 10.63 19.94
CA ALA A 137 -4.88 9.41 20.48
C ALA A 137 -5.65 8.62 19.41
N ASN A 138 -6.57 9.27 18.69
CA ASN A 138 -7.35 8.62 17.64
C ASN A 138 -6.46 8.18 16.46
N MET A 139 -5.46 8.97 16.08
CA MET A 139 -4.50 8.62 15.02
C MET A 139 -3.64 7.40 15.40
N GLN A 140 -3.29 7.22 16.68
CA GLN A 140 -2.61 6.01 17.16
C GLN A 140 -3.52 4.78 17.09
N ILE A 141 -4.80 4.89 17.47
CA ILE A 141 -5.80 3.81 17.32
C ILE A 141 -5.96 3.40 15.84
N ILE A 142 -6.06 4.38 14.93
CA ILE A 142 -6.11 4.17 13.48
C ILE A 142 -4.87 3.42 12.99
N LYS A 143 -3.67 3.85 13.41
CA LYS A 143 -2.40 3.22 13.06
C LYS A 143 -2.32 1.76 13.55
N GLU A 144 -2.76 1.49 14.78
CA GLU A 144 -2.82 0.13 15.34
C GLU A 144 -3.82 -0.77 14.61
N LYS A 145 -5.02 -0.27 14.29
CA LYS A 145 -6.00 -0.98 13.47
C LYS A 145 -5.43 -1.35 12.09
N ARG A 146 -4.79 -0.40 11.40
CA ARG A 146 -4.16 -0.64 10.09
C ARG A 146 -2.99 -1.62 10.17
N ALA A 147 -2.15 -1.54 11.21
CA ALA A 147 -1.06 -2.48 11.43
C ALA A 147 -1.56 -3.92 11.66
N LYS A 148 -2.58 -4.08 12.51
CA LYS A 148 -3.22 -5.38 12.79
C LYS A 148 -3.91 -5.98 11.57
N ALA A 149 -4.57 -5.15 10.75
CA ALA A 149 -5.17 -5.58 9.49
C ALA A 149 -4.11 -6.07 8.47
N PHE A 150 -2.99 -5.35 8.36
CA PHE A 150 -1.85 -5.76 7.53
C PHE A 150 -1.21 -7.07 8.02
N GLU A 151 -0.98 -7.20 9.33
CA GLU A 151 -0.43 -8.41 9.94
C GLU A 151 -1.33 -9.63 9.68
N LYS A 152 -2.64 -9.50 9.90
CA LYS A 152 -3.62 -10.56 9.60
C LYS A 152 -3.58 -10.95 8.12
N ALA A 153 -3.55 -9.97 7.21
CA ALA A 153 -3.51 -10.23 5.78
C ALA A 153 -2.19 -10.91 5.33
N GLN A 154 -1.08 -10.70 6.03
CA GLN A 154 0.18 -11.43 5.82
C GLN A 154 0.11 -12.86 6.36
N GLN A 155 -0.43 -13.06 7.56
CA GLN A 155 -0.65 -14.39 8.15
C GLN A 155 -1.56 -15.26 7.25
N GLU A 156 -2.68 -14.70 6.78
CA GLU A 156 -3.61 -15.35 5.87
C GLU A 156 -2.93 -15.76 4.54
N ARG A 157 -2.02 -14.91 4.02
CA ARG A 157 -1.21 -15.25 2.82
C ARG A 157 -0.25 -16.41 3.10
N GLU A 158 0.41 -16.44 4.24
CA GLU A 158 1.28 -17.55 4.62
C GLU A 158 0.52 -18.87 4.85
N GLU A 159 -0.69 -18.82 5.41
CA GLU A 159 -1.57 -19.99 5.56
C GLU A 159 -2.04 -20.50 4.18
N ASN A 160 -2.46 -19.59 3.29
CA ASN A 160 -2.77 -19.91 1.90
C ASN A 160 -1.57 -20.53 1.16
N LEU A 161 -0.34 -20.07 1.43
CA LEU A 161 0.89 -20.63 0.85
C LEU A 161 1.12 -22.07 1.32
N LYS A 162 1.11 -22.31 2.64
CA LYS A 162 1.28 -23.64 3.25
C LYS A 162 0.26 -24.63 2.68
N HIS A 163 -1.01 -24.22 2.59
CA HIS A 163 -2.06 -25.07 2.06
C HIS A 163 -1.86 -25.40 0.56
N ARG A 164 -1.37 -24.44 -0.25
CA ARG A 164 -0.99 -24.72 -1.65
C ARG A 164 0.21 -25.67 -1.76
N GLU A 165 1.21 -25.53 -0.89
CA GLU A 165 2.37 -26.42 -0.83
C GLU A 165 1.97 -27.85 -0.40
N GLU A 166 1.03 -27.99 0.55
CA GLU A 166 0.43 -29.28 0.91
C GLU A 166 -0.32 -29.94 -0.26
N ILE A 167 -1.11 -29.17 -1.03
CA ILE A 167 -1.80 -29.68 -2.23
C ILE A 167 -0.77 -30.18 -3.26
N ILE A 168 0.32 -29.45 -3.48
CA ILE A 168 1.39 -29.83 -4.40
C ILE A 168 2.02 -31.16 -3.98
N GLU A 169 2.39 -31.32 -2.70
CA GLU A 169 2.97 -32.57 -2.20
C GLU A 169 1.96 -33.74 -2.23
N LYS A 170 0.66 -33.51 -1.99
CA LYS A 170 -0.39 -34.53 -2.18
C LYS A 170 -0.44 -35.02 -3.65
N ILE A 171 -0.54 -34.11 -4.63
CA ILE A 171 -0.58 -34.44 -6.07
C ILE A 171 0.69 -35.19 -6.50
N LYS A 172 1.86 -34.72 -6.09
CA LYS A 172 3.17 -35.35 -6.33
C LYS A 172 3.25 -36.79 -5.81
N ASN A 173 2.72 -37.06 -4.61
CA ASN A 173 2.69 -38.41 -4.05
C ASN A 173 1.71 -39.36 -4.77
N MET A 174 0.66 -38.81 -5.40
CA MET A 174 -0.26 -39.56 -6.25
C MET A 174 0.33 -39.85 -7.65
N ALA A 175 1.18 -38.95 -8.17
CA ALA A 175 1.87 -39.07 -9.46
C ALA A 175 3.07 -40.06 -9.42
N THR A 176 2.89 -41.24 -8.81
CA THR A 176 3.95 -42.25 -8.62
C THR A 176 3.89 -43.41 -9.62
N SER A 177 2.71 -43.73 -10.17
CA SER A 177 2.53 -44.76 -11.21
C SER A 177 1.20 -44.59 -11.96
N PRO A 178 1.03 -45.16 -13.17
CA PRO A 178 -0.23 -45.10 -13.92
C PRO A 178 -1.42 -45.71 -13.17
N ASP A 179 -1.20 -46.77 -12.39
CA ASP A 179 -2.26 -47.40 -11.58
C ASP A 179 -2.67 -46.55 -10.39
N GLU A 180 -1.71 -45.93 -9.71
CA GLU A 180 -2.01 -45.08 -8.55
C GLU A 180 -2.67 -43.75 -8.98
N ALA A 181 -2.24 -43.18 -10.10
CA ALA A 181 -2.88 -42.02 -10.71
C ALA A 181 -4.36 -42.29 -11.08
N ASN A 182 -4.66 -43.48 -11.62
CA ASN A 182 -6.04 -43.85 -11.94
C ASN A 182 -6.91 -44.05 -10.69
N LYS A 183 -6.39 -44.65 -9.60
CA LYS A 183 -7.12 -44.78 -8.32
C LYS A 183 -7.39 -43.43 -7.65
N SER A 184 -6.37 -42.56 -7.63
CA SER A 184 -6.40 -41.25 -6.94
C SER A 184 -7.09 -40.14 -7.74
N TYR A 185 -7.53 -40.39 -8.99
CA TYR A 185 -8.14 -39.40 -9.88
C TYR A 185 -9.19 -38.51 -9.18
N ASN A 186 -10.11 -39.09 -8.41
CA ASN A 186 -11.17 -38.33 -7.74
C ASN A 186 -10.63 -37.41 -6.63
N GLU A 187 -9.59 -37.83 -5.91
CA GLU A 187 -8.92 -37.02 -4.89
C GLU A 187 -8.14 -35.89 -5.54
N PHE A 188 -7.38 -36.19 -6.61
CA PHE A 188 -6.76 -35.17 -7.45
C PHE A 188 -7.77 -34.15 -7.98
N LYS A 189 -8.95 -34.57 -8.45
CA LYS A 189 -10.01 -33.63 -8.87
C LYS A 189 -10.55 -32.78 -7.72
N ALA A 190 -10.59 -33.28 -6.48
CA ALA A 190 -10.93 -32.48 -5.31
C ALA A 190 -9.84 -31.43 -5.00
N LEU A 191 -8.56 -31.85 -4.98
CA LEU A 191 -7.40 -30.97 -4.79
C LEU A 191 -7.32 -29.85 -5.85
N GLN A 192 -7.71 -30.13 -7.11
CA GLN A 192 -7.80 -29.11 -8.16
C GLN A 192 -8.92 -28.07 -7.94
N GLN A 193 -9.92 -28.34 -7.10
CA GLN A 193 -10.94 -27.35 -6.72
C GLN A 193 -10.54 -26.64 -5.42
N GLU A 194 -9.97 -27.36 -4.45
CA GLU A 194 -9.41 -26.80 -3.22
C GLU A 194 -8.35 -25.73 -3.55
N TRP A 195 -7.44 -26.02 -4.49
CA TRP A 195 -6.44 -25.06 -5.00
C TRP A 195 -7.06 -23.74 -5.49
N LYS A 196 -8.22 -23.80 -6.16
CA LYS A 196 -8.93 -22.62 -6.68
C LYS A 196 -9.66 -21.83 -5.61
N GLY A 197 -10.03 -22.49 -4.50
CA GLY A 197 -10.65 -21.84 -3.35
C GLY A 197 -9.64 -21.10 -2.46
N ILE A 198 -8.36 -21.45 -2.53
CA ILE A 198 -7.31 -20.78 -1.74
C ILE A 198 -7.04 -19.37 -2.27
N GLY A 199 -7.06 -18.39 -1.36
CA GLY A 199 -6.83 -16.97 -1.65
C GLY A 199 -5.38 -16.62 -2.05
N ALA A 200 -5.05 -15.34 -1.91
CA ALA A 200 -3.72 -14.82 -2.26
C ALA A 200 -2.62 -15.41 -1.35
N VAL A 201 -1.42 -15.58 -1.92
CA VAL A 201 -0.18 -16.02 -1.26
C VAL A 201 0.88 -14.92 -1.32
N PRO A 202 2.03 -15.01 -0.63
CA PRO A 202 3.08 -13.99 -0.70
C PRO A 202 3.57 -13.79 -2.14
N PRO A 203 3.75 -12.53 -2.59
CA PRO A 203 4.06 -12.23 -3.99
C PRO A 203 5.40 -12.82 -4.45
N GLU A 204 6.37 -12.96 -3.54
CA GLU A 204 7.68 -13.57 -3.79
C GLU A 204 7.55 -15.07 -4.15
N LYS A 205 6.53 -15.75 -3.62
CA LYS A 205 6.32 -17.20 -3.78
C LYS A 205 5.29 -17.56 -4.84
N SER A 206 4.31 -16.70 -5.11
CA SER A 206 3.20 -16.93 -6.04
C SER A 206 3.60 -17.60 -7.38
N SER A 207 4.67 -17.12 -8.04
CA SER A 207 5.15 -17.68 -9.32
C SER A 207 5.85 -19.04 -9.19
N GLU A 208 6.48 -19.31 -8.04
CA GLU A 208 7.13 -20.60 -7.76
C GLU A 208 6.09 -21.67 -7.44
N THR A 209 5.17 -21.37 -6.51
CA THR A 209 4.09 -22.28 -6.11
C THR A 209 3.18 -22.63 -7.30
N TRP A 210 2.85 -21.68 -8.17
CA TRP A 210 2.06 -21.93 -9.38
C TRP A 210 2.77 -22.85 -10.39
N ARG A 211 4.07 -22.63 -10.66
CA ARG A 211 4.84 -23.49 -11.59
C ARG A 211 4.97 -24.92 -11.06
N ASN A 212 5.21 -25.08 -9.76
CA ASN A 212 5.28 -26.39 -9.13
C ASN A 212 3.93 -27.13 -9.23
N TYR A 213 2.81 -26.44 -9.00
CA TYR A 213 1.48 -27.00 -9.20
C TYR A 213 1.23 -27.43 -10.65
N GLN A 214 1.57 -26.60 -11.65
CA GLN A 214 1.45 -26.99 -13.06
C GLN A 214 2.24 -28.27 -13.38
N LEU A 215 3.52 -28.32 -12.97
CA LEU A 215 4.40 -29.46 -13.25
C LEU A 215 3.83 -30.79 -12.74
N TYR A 216 3.36 -30.86 -11.49
CA TYR A 216 2.82 -32.10 -10.94
C TYR A 216 1.41 -32.41 -11.46
N VAL A 217 0.63 -31.40 -11.86
CA VAL A 217 -0.65 -31.59 -12.57
C VAL A 217 -0.42 -32.20 -13.96
N GLU A 218 0.58 -31.73 -14.70
CA GLU A 218 0.95 -32.24 -16.02
C GLU A 218 1.43 -33.70 -15.91
N GLN A 219 2.38 -33.99 -15.00
CA GLN A 219 2.85 -35.35 -14.72
C GLN A 219 1.73 -36.32 -14.33
N PHE A 220 0.73 -35.86 -13.56
CA PHE A 220 -0.42 -36.67 -13.19
C PHE A 220 -1.29 -37.03 -14.41
N TYR A 221 -1.52 -36.09 -15.33
CA TYR A 221 -2.26 -36.37 -16.57
C TYR A 221 -1.47 -37.26 -17.55
N ASP A 222 -0.14 -37.14 -17.62
CA ASP A 222 0.69 -38.05 -18.42
C ASP A 222 0.59 -39.50 -17.93
N LEU A 223 0.64 -39.72 -16.60
CA LEU A 223 0.44 -41.04 -15.99
C LEU A 223 -0.97 -41.60 -16.19
N LEU A 224 -2.00 -40.75 -16.25
CA LEU A 224 -3.35 -41.18 -16.60
C LEU A 224 -3.46 -41.63 -18.06
N ASN A 225 -2.81 -40.92 -18.98
CA ASN A 225 -2.82 -41.25 -20.41
C ASN A 225 -2.08 -42.57 -20.69
N LEU A 226 -0.97 -42.82 -19.98
CA LEU A 226 -0.19 -44.07 -20.06
C LEU A 226 -0.96 -45.35 -19.63
N ASN A 227 -2.13 -45.23 -19.01
CA ASN A 227 -3.02 -46.37 -18.67
C ASN A 227 -4.25 -46.45 -19.61
N ARG A 228 -4.19 -45.77 -20.77
CA ARG A 228 -5.28 -45.71 -21.77
C ARG A 228 -4.83 -46.08 -23.19
N GLU A 229 -3.57 -46.45 -23.36
CA GLU A 229 -2.98 -47.09 -24.56
C GLU A 229 -2.83 -48.60 -24.36
#